data_AF-A0A4R1RVG2-F1
#
_entry.id   AF-A0A4R1RVG2-F1
#
_cell.length_a   1.000
_cell.length_b   1.000
_cell.length_c   1.000
_cell.angle_alpha   90.00
_cell.angle_beta   90.00
_cell.angle_gamma   90.00
#
_symmetry.space_group_name_H-M   'P 1'
#
loop_
_entity.id
_entity.type
_entity.pdbx_description
1 polymer ?
#
loop_
_entity_poly.entity_id
_entity_poly.type
_entity_poly.pdbx_seq_one_letter_code
_entity_poly.pdbx_strand_id
1 'polypeptide(L)'
;MPAFHSLYGRNFGVEPSSGALVSDQGTKTATATGTGGTGTATLNKTQGKITTGALTTAAAATHVLTLTNSKIQAGDTVLVTVGKGTATTGIPTVADVTPGNGSVVITIQNIAAAAAINGTLVVGFLVLKP
;
A
#
# COMPACT_ATOMS: atom_id res chain seq x y z
N MET A 1 -0.01 -3.57 -30.11
CA MET A 1 0.29 -4.96 -29.70
C MET A 1 -0.23 -5.12 -28.28
N PRO A 2 -0.91 -6.22 -27.90
CA PRO A 2 -1.44 -6.34 -26.55
C PRO A 2 -0.29 -6.29 -25.53
N ALA A 3 -0.44 -5.42 -24.53
CA ALA A 3 0.56 -5.04 -23.54
C ALA A 3 1.01 -6.20 -22.61
N PHE A 4 0.32 -7.34 -22.64
CA PHE A 4 0.61 -8.51 -21.82
C PHE A 4 0.40 -9.75 -22.67
N HIS A 5 1.39 -10.62 -22.73
CA HIS A 5 1.19 -11.97 -23.23
C HIS A 5 0.62 -12.80 -22.09
N SER A 6 -0.51 -13.45 -22.32
CA SER A 6 -1.08 -14.37 -21.34
C SER A 6 -0.10 -15.52 -21.13
N LEU A 7 0.54 -15.54 -19.96
CA LEU A 7 1.41 -16.63 -19.55
C LEU A 7 0.55 -17.60 -18.74
N TYR A 8 0.23 -18.74 -19.35
CA TYR A 8 -0.64 -19.75 -18.75
C TYR A 8 -2.00 -19.22 -18.30
N GLY A 9 -2.61 -18.32 -19.09
CA GLY A 9 -3.92 -17.73 -18.74
C GLY A 9 -3.83 -16.57 -17.74
N ARG A 10 -2.63 -16.16 -17.32
CA ARG A 10 -2.41 -15.07 -16.37
C ARG A 10 -1.78 -13.85 -17.04
N ASN A 11 -2.20 -12.68 -16.58
CA ASN A 11 -1.67 -11.39 -17.05
C ASN A 11 -0.37 -11.08 -16.30
N PHE A 12 0.73 -11.67 -16.76
CA PHE A 12 2.08 -11.36 -16.30
C PHE A 12 2.91 -10.82 -17.45
N GLY A 13 3.57 -9.67 -17.27
CA GLY A 13 4.37 -9.06 -18.33
C GLY A 13 4.96 -7.71 -17.96
N VAL A 14 5.40 -6.97 -18.98
CA VAL A 14 5.93 -5.61 -18.86
C VAL A 14 5.00 -4.63 -19.58
N GLU A 15 4.59 -3.57 -18.89
CA GLU A 15 3.78 -2.52 -19.48
C GLU A 15 4.61 -1.78 -20.55
N PRO A 16 4.21 -1.75 -21.83
CA PRO A 16 5.04 -1.23 -22.91
C PRO A 16 5.30 0.29 -22.81
N SER A 17 4.44 1.03 -22.11
CA SER A 17 4.58 2.48 -21.94
C SER A 17 5.50 2.88 -20.79
N SER A 18 5.58 2.07 -19.73
CA SER A 18 6.33 2.41 -18.50
C SER A 18 7.47 1.43 -18.19
N GLY A 19 7.54 0.29 -18.88
CA GLY A 19 8.43 -0.82 -18.55
C GLY A 19 8.11 -1.50 -17.21
N ALA A 20 7.01 -1.12 -16.54
CA ALA A 20 6.67 -1.62 -15.23
C ALA A 20 6.29 -3.11 -15.28
N LEU A 21 6.66 -3.85 -14.24
CA LEU A 21 6.18 -5.21 -14.05
C LEU A 21 4.67 -5.18 -13.78
N VAL A 22 3.93 -6.04 -14.49
CA VAL A 22 2.49 -6.18 -14.36
C VAL A 22 2.16 -7.61 -13.97
N SER A 23 1.51 -7.78 -12.83
CA SER A 23 1.06 -9.05 -12.27
C SER A 23 -0.47 -9.19 -12.17
N ASP A 24 -1.22 -8.14 -12.51
CA ASP A 24 -2.67 -8.08 -12.62
C ASP A 24 -3.09 -6.83 -13.43
N GLN A 25 -4.30 -6.81 -13.95
CA GLN A 25 -4.89 -5.75 -14.79
C GLN A 25 -5.78 -4.78 -13.98
N GLY A 26 -6.23 -3.70 -14.63
CA GLY A 26 -7.22 -2.77 -14.08
C GLY A 26 -6.66 -1.74 -13.11
N THR A 27 -7.54 -0.99 -12.45
CA THR A 27 -7.15 0.08 -11.53
C THR A 27 -6.42 -0.47 -10.31
N LYS A 28 -5.19 0.01 -10.09
CA LYS A 28 -4.28 -0.38 -8.99
C LYS A 28 -4.14 0.71 -7.94
N THR A 29 -5.09 1.63 -7.88
CA THR A 29 -5.12 2.72 -6.92
C THR A 29 -6.38 2.64 -6.08
N ALA A 30 -6.27 2.99 -4.81
CA ALA A 30 -7.41 3.20 -3.92
C ALA A 30 -7.11 4.31 -2.92
N THR A 31 -8.17 4.86 -2.33
CA THR A 31 -8.06 5.86 -1.27
C THR A 31 -8.45 5.23 0.05
N ALA A 32 -7.63 5.41 1.08
CA ALA A 32 -7.97 4.98 2.42
C ALA A 32 -8.84 6.03 3.11
N THR A 33 -9.87 5.57 3.80
CA THR A 33 -10.74 6.37 4.65
C THR A 33 -10.53 6.01 6.12
N GLY A 34 -10.69 6.99 7.00
CA GLY A 34 -10.48 6.85 8.43
C GLY A 34 -10.07 8.18 9.05
N THR A 35 -10.15 8.25 10.38
CA THR A 35 -9.72 9.41 11.17
C THR A 35 -8.80 8.93 12.29
N GLY A 36 -7.89 9.80 12.72
CA GLY A 36 -6.94 9.50 13.78
C GLY A 36 -5.89 8.45 13.42
N GLY A 37 -5.60 7.55 14.36
CA GLY A 37 -4.53 6.55 14.25
C GLY A 37 -4.85 5.34 13.35
N THR A 38 -5.97 5.33 12.63
CA THR A 38 -6.38 4.18 11.81
C THR A 38 -6.95 4.60 10.45
N GLY A 39 -6.74 3.77 9.44
CA GLY A 39 -7.29 3.91 8.10
C GLY A 39 -7.68 2.55 7.51
N THR A 40 -8.63 2.56 6.58
CA THR A 40 -9.07 1.36 5.86
C THR A 40 -9.14 1.62 4.37
N ALA A 41 -8.77 0.63 3.57
CA ALA A 41 -8.90 0.67 2.11
C ALA A 41 -9.28 -0.70 1.57
N THR A 42 -9.88 -0.74 0.38
CA THR A 42 -10.15 -1.98 -0.34
C THR A 42 -9.50 -1.91 -1.72
N LEU A 43 -8.61 -2.84 -2.01
CA LEU A 43 -8.01 -3.00 -3.34
C LEU A 43 -7.60 -4.46 -3.56
N ASN A 44 -8.42 -5.20 -4.31
CA ASN A 44 -8.21 -6.63 -4.57
C ASN A 44 -7.21 -6.85 -5.72
N LYS A 45 -5.92 -6.56 -5.49
CA LYS A 45 -4.85 -6.61 -6.51
C LYS A 45 -3.56 -7.23 -5.96
N THR A 46 -2.71 -7.79 -6.81
CA THR A 46 -1.38 -8.30 -6.39
C THR A 46 -0.36 -7.19 -6.15
N GLN A 47 -0.59 -6.00 -6.71
CA GLN A 47 0.20 -4.80 -6.43
C GLN A 47 -0.69 -3.56 -6.53
N GLY A 48 -0.35 -2.50 -5.80
CA GLY A 48 -1.10 -1.27 -5.88
C GLY A 48 -0.56 -0.14 -5.02
N LYS A 49 -1.23 1.01 -5.13
CA LYS A 49 -0.92 2.23 -4.41
C LYS A 49 -2.17 2.72 -3.69
N ILE A 50 -2.05 2.88 -2.38
CA ILE A 50 -3.10 3.43 -1.51
C ILE A 50 -2.71 4.86 -1.15
N THR A 51 -3.63 5.81 -1.33
CA THR A 51 -3.45 7.19 -0.85
C THR A 51 -4.32 7.39 0.39
N THR A 52 -3.76 7.83 1.50
CA THR A 52 -4.58 8.09 2.70
C THR A 52 -5.38 9.38 2.55
N GLY A 53 -6.45 9.52 3.33
CA GLY A 53 -6.98 10.85 3.67
C GLY A 53 -5.93 11.70 4.38
N ALA A 54 -6.19 13.01 4.47
CA ALA A 54 -5.33 13.89 5.25
C ALA A 54 -5.40 13.50 6.73
N LEU A 55 -4.25 13.29 7.35
CA LEU A 55 -4.12 12.81 8.72
C LEU A 55 -3.07 13.62 9.47
N THR A 56 -3.17 13.59 10.79
CA THR A 56 -2.20 14.12 11.72
C THR A 56 -1.65 13.00 12.58
N THR A 57 -0.37 12.66 12.38
CA THR A 57 0.33 11.65 13.19
C THR A 57 1.47 12.33 13.93
N ALA A 58 1.36 12.42 15.25
CA ALA A 58 2.39 13.02 16.10
C ALA A 58 3.74 12.29 15.96
N ALA A 59 4.81 12.93 16.42
CA ALA A 59 6.12 12.29 16.53
C ALA A 59 6.04 11.01 17.38
N ALA A 60 6.76 9.96 16.98
CA ALA A 60 6.75 8.60 17.55
C ALA A 60 5.40 7.84 17.51
N ALA A 61 4.30 8.48 17.10
CA ALA A 61 3.00 7.85 17.01
C ALA A 61 2.85 6.99 15.74
N THR A 62 1.88 6.08 15.78
CA THR A 62 1.58 5.13 14.71
C THR A 62 0.23 5.41 14.06
N HIS A 63 0.15 5.14 12.76
CA HIS A 63 -1.08 5.03 11.99
C HIS A 63 -1.19 3.61 11.43
N VAL A 64 -2.31 2.95 11.66
CA VAL A 64 -2.57 1.58 11.21
C VAL A 64 -3.50 1.60 10.02
N LEU A 65 -3.02 1.14 8.86
CA LEU A 65 -3.80 0.98 7.64
C LEU A 65 -4.17 -0.49 7.45
N THR A 66 -5.47 -0.79 7.49
CA THR A 66 -6.00 -2.11 7.13
C THR A 66 -6.43 -2.11 5.67
N LEU A 67 -5.76 -2.90 4.84
CA LEU A 67 -6.12 -3.11 3.44
C LEU A 67 -6.90 -4.42 3.30
N THR A 68 -8.15 -4.34 2.85
CA THR A 68 -8.93 -5.49 2.40
C THR A 68 -8.51 -5.86 0.97
N ASN A 69 -8.01 -7.08 0.79
CA ASN A 69 -7.51 -7.59 -0.47
C ASN A 69 -7.63 -9.13 -0.55
N SER A 70 -8.60 -9.62 -1.30
CA SER A 70 -8.88 -11.05 -1.50
C SER A 70 -7.77 -11.84 -2.18
N LYS A 71 -6.72 -11.18 -2.68
CA LYS A 71 -5.53 -11.84 -3.23
C LYS A 71 -4.50 -12.23 -2.16
N ILE A 72 -4.63 -11.70 -0.94
CA ILE A 72 -3.71 -11.96 0.18
C ILE A 72 -4.18 -13.16 1.00
N GLN A 73 -3.24 -14.02 1.39
CA GLN A 73 -3.40 -15.11 2.34
C GLN A 73 -2.40 -14.91 3.49
N ALA A 74 -2.68 -15.48 4.67
CA ALA A 74 -1.84 -15.29 5.86
C ALA A 74 -0.38 -15.76 5.69
N GLY A 75 -0.10 -16.68 4.77
CA GLY A 75 1.27 -17.16 4.47
C GLY A 75 2.01 -16.35 3.39
N ASP A 76 1.37 -15.36 2.79
CA ASP A 76 2.00 -14.53 1.77
C ASP A 76 3.01 -13.55 2.38
N THR A 77 4.01 -13.13 1.60
CA THR A 77 4.86 -11.98 1.96
C THR A 77 4.31 -10.73 1.27
N VAL A 78 4.06 -9.66 2.02
CA VAL A 78 3.60 -8.38 1.46
C VAL A 78 4.69 -7.33 1.63
N LEU A 79 5.30 -6.91 0.53
CA LEU A 79 6.26 -5.82 0.52
C LEU A 79 5.52 -4.50 0.51
N VAL A 80 5.85 -3.60 1.43
CA VAL A 80 5.17 -2.31 1.57
C VAL A 80 6.18 -1.18 1.55
N THR A 81 5.84 -0.12 0.84
CA THR A 81 6.56 1.16 0.87
C THR A 81 5.64 2.25 1.38
N VAL A 82 6.20 3.24 2.07
CA VAL A 82 5.46 4.43 2.48
C VAL A 82 6.22 5.68 2.08
N GLY A 83 5.50 6.66 1.57
CA GLY A 83 6.01 7.99 1.25
C GLY A 83 5.02 9.06 1.66
N LYS A 84 5.49 10.30 1.67
CA LYS A 84 4.62 11.46 1.83
C LYS A 84 3.80 11.66 0.55
N GLY A 85 2.51 11.91 0.69
CA GLY A 85 1.64 12.38 -0.38
C GLY A 85 1.68 13.89 -0.45
N THR A 86 0.78 14.54 0.29
CA THR A 86 0.77 16.01 0.47
C THR A 86 1.51 16.46 1.74
N ALA A 87 1.86 15.54 2.63
CA ALA A 87 2.60 15.88 3.83
C ALA A 87 3.98 16.46 3.50
N THR A 88 4.38 17.51 4.20
CA THR A 88 5.71 18.13 4.03
C THR A 88 6.65 17.79 5.20
N THR A 89 6.10 17.57 6.39
CA THR A 89 6.84 17.27 7.64
C THR A 89 6.68 15.81 8.10
N GLY A 90 7.42 15.42 9.14
CA GLY A 90 7.45 14.05 9.67
C GLY A 90 8.34 13.10 8.86
N ILE A 91 8.52 11.87 9.34
CA ILE A 91 9.28 10.81 8.66
C ILE A 91 8.43 9.53 8.74
N PRO A 92 7.54 9.26 7.77
CA PRO A 92 6.76 8.03 7.75
C PRO A 92 7.68 6.84 7.46
N THR A 93 7.52 5.75 8.20
CA THR A 93 8.24 4.49 7.98
C THR A 93 7.31 3.33 8.26
N VAL A 94 7.42 2.26 7.47
CA VAL A 94 6.67 1.02 7.73
C VAL A 94 7.29 0.35 8.96
N ALA A 95 6.51 0.21 10.02
CA ALA A 95 6.95 -0.41 11.26
C ALA A 95 6.63 -1.92 11.28
N ASP A 96 5.47 -2.31 10.75
CA ASP A 96 5.07 -3.70 10.68
C ASP A 96 4.09 -3.97 9.52
N VAL A 97 4.10 -5.20 9.02
CA VAL A 97 3.20 -5.69 7.97
C VAL A 97 2.73 -7.09 8.33
N THR A 98 1.45 -7.23 8.64
CA THR A 98 0.84 -8.49 9.06
C THR A 98 -0.23 -8.93 8.06
N PRO A 99 0.07 -9.87 7.14
CA PRO A 99 -0.89 -10.46 6.23
C PRO A 99 -1.91 -11.35 6.95
N GLY A 100 -3.17 -11.26 6.52
CA GLY A 100 -4.26 -12.13 6.94
C GLY A 100 -4.99 -12.70 5.73
N ASN A 101 -5.94 -13.62 5.96
CA ASN A 101 -6.74 -14.15 4.86
C ASN A 101 -7.68 -13.06 4.33
N GLY A 102 -7.40 -12.56 3.14
CA GLY A 102 -8.17 -11.50 2.49
C GLY A 102 -7.83 -10.08 2.95
N SER A 103 -6.75 -9.89 3.72
CA SER A 103 -6.36 -8.57 4.22
C SER A 103 -4.87 -8.45 4.54
N VAL A 104 -4.40 -7.23 4.76
CA VAL A 104 -3.10 -6.97 5.39
C VAL A 104 -3.24 -5.76 6.30
N VAL A 105 -2.68 -5.86 7.50
CA VAL A 105 -2.55 -4.74 8.44
C VAL A 105 -1.16 -4.15 8.30
N ILE A 106 -1.09 -2.86 8.01
CA ILE A 106 0.16 -2.12 7.79
C ILE A 106 0.27 -1.06 8.87
N THR A 107 1.27 -1.19 9.74
CA THR A 107 1.57 -0.20 10.77
C THR A 107 2.62 0.76 10.24
N ILE A 108 2.28 2.05 10.21
CA ILE A 108 3.17 3.14 9.78
C ILE A 108 3.50 3.97 11.01
N GLN A 109 4.77 4.16 11.30
CA GLN A 109 5.24 5.02 12.38
C GLN A 109 5.80 6.33 11.83
N ASN A 110 5.53 7.43 12.53
CA ASN A 110 6.27 8.66 12.35
C ASN A 110 7.54 8.65 13.22
N ILE A 111 8.69 8.34 12.62
CA ILE A 111 9.96 8.24 13.35
C ILE A 111 10.68 9.59 13.51
N ALA A 112 10.02 10.70 13.15
CA ALA A 112 10.58 12.04 13.38
C ALA A 112 10.67 12.33 14.89
N ALA A 113 11.74 13.05 15.30
CA ALA A 113 11.97 13.39 16.70
C ALA A 113 10.90 14.35 17.28
N ALA A 114 10.38 15.28 16.48
CA ALA A 114 9.43 16.30 16.94
C ALA A 114 8.33 16.65 15.92
N ALA A 115 8.60 16.49 14.62
CA ALA A 115 7.67 16.93 13.58
C ALA A 115 6.54 15.91 13.38
N ALA A 116 5.29 16.36 13.48
CA ALA A 116 4.14 15.57 13.07
C ALA A 116 4.07 15.40 11.54
N ILE A 117 3.47 14.31 11.08
CA ILE A 117 3.00 14.17 9.71
C ILE A 117 1.68 14.92 9.62
N ASN A 118 1.56 15.88 8.72
CA ASN A 118 0.33 16.63 8.46
C ASN A 118 0.03 16.60 6.96
N GLY A 119 -0.97 15.86 6.54
CA GLY A 119 -1.32 15.69 5.12
C GLY A 119 -1.59 14.23 4.78
N THR A 120 -1.52 13.88 3.50
CA THR A 120 -1.72 12.51 3.03
C THR A 120 -0.41 11.73 2.97
N LEU A 121 -0.51 10.41 3.07
CA LEU A 121 0.53 9.45 2.82
C LEU A 121 0.20 8.64 1.57
N VAL A 122 1.24 8.09 0.96
CA VAL A 122 1.16 7.16 -0.17
C VAL A 122 1.79 5.85 0.26
N VAL A 123 1.03 4.76 0.17
CA VAL A 123 1.47 3.41 0.56
C VAL A 123 1.44 2.52 -0.68
N GLY A 124 2.61 2.05 -1.12
CA GLY A 124 2.72 1.04 -2.18
C GLY A 124 2.74 -0.35 -1.58
N PHE A 125 2.16 -1.34 -2.25
CA PHE A 125 2.29 -2.74 -1.86
C PHE A 125 2.49 -3.68 -3.05
N LEU A 126 3.16 -4.80 -2.79
CA LEU A 126 3.34 -5.95 -3.68
C LEU A 126 3.17 -7.24 -2.87
N VAL A 127 2.31 -8.12 -3.35
CA VAL A 127 2.03 -9.44 -2.75
C VAL A 127 2.89 -10.49 -3.44
N LEU A 128 3.72 -11.17 -2.65
CA LEU A 128 4.54 -12.30 -3.07
C LEU A 128 3.94 -13.58 -2.47
N LYS A 129 3.58 -14.50 -3.35
CA LYS A 129 3.09 -15.82 -2.96
C LYS A 129 4.27 -16.71 -2.54
N PRO A 130 4.09 -17.60 -1.56
CA PRO A 130 5.07 -18.63 -1.23
C PRO A 130 5.32 -19.60 -2.39
#